data_AF-A0A1I0NQW6-F1
#
_entry.id   AF-A0A1I0NQW6-F1
#
_cell.length_a   1.000
_cell.length_b   1.000
_cell.length_c   1.000
_cell.angle_alpha   90.00
_cell.angle_beta   90.00
_cell.angle_gamma   90.00
#
_symmetry.space_group_name_H-M   'P 1'
#
loop_
_entity.id
_entity.type
_entity.pdbx_description
1 polymer ?
#
loop_
_entity_poly.entity_id
_entity_poly.type
_entity_poly.pdbx_seq_one_letter_code
_entity_poly.pdbx_strand_id
1 'polypeptide(L)'
;MHFTISRAHDDDAERLCAIERAAVELFRGHEAWPSYSGMSLPVDTVRDLIARGMVWVAVVDGDVVGFVCLDTDGAEHAIGIAEIDVLPAFGGKGIGAALLEHACAWAREAGYRRVDLGTLADVPWNAPFYAKHGFAVVDKHAPDFARALRRDRENGFPDHLRVFMSRPLEPLAEGDWTVWPAPAKLNLFLRIVGRREDGYHELQTVFRLLDWGDEVRLRVRTDGAITRPKAVPGVPEEADLTVRAARLLAAHTGTAMGAEIEVSKRIPMGGGLGGGSSDAASVLVGLNTLWDTGLDEDALAALGLSLGADVPVFVRGRSAWAEGVGEALTPMHLPRRWYVVVDPREHVPTAALFAAPELTRQAPRATISSFVSGASAENAFEPVVRARHPRVAAALDWLGGFGHARLSGSGGCVFLETRTHEAALGVASRCPGGFTAHVAAGIDPSPLLVARNRIGAKGIVS
;
A
#
# COMPACT_ATOMS: atom_id res chain seq x y z
N MET A 1 17.26 24.55 14.03
CA MET A 1 17.64 23.53 13.02
C MET A 1 16.39 23.21 12.24
N HIS A 2 16.44 23.27 10.91
CA HIS A 2 15.28 22.99 10.07
C HIS A 2 15.38 21.54 9.56
N PHE A 3 14.29 20.79 9.59
CA PHE A 3 14.17 19.45 9.02
C PHE A 3 12.77 19.26 8.46
N THR A 4 12.63 18.29 7.56
CA THR A 4 11.34 17.89 6.99
C THR A 4 11.09 16.42 7.26
N ILE A 5 9.82 16.02 7.40
CA ILE A 5 9.42 14.62 7.47
C ILE A 5 8.73 14.25 6.15
N SER A 6 9.18 13.15 5.54
CA SER A 6 8.60 12.61 4.31
C SER A 6 8.51 11.08 4.38
N ARG A 7 7.77 10.48 3.46
CA ARG A 7 7.83 9.02 3.28
C ARG A 7 9.24 8.62 2.84
N ALA A 8 9.68 7.45 3.31
CA ALA A 8 10.91 6.84 2.83
C ALA A 8 10.75 6.34 1.39
N HIS A 9 11.87 6.33 0.66
CA HIS A 9 12.01 5.73 -0.66
C HIS A 9 12.88 4.48 -0.56
N ASP A 10 12.82 3.60 -1.56
CA ASP A 10 13.59 2.34 -1.54
C ASP A 10 15.11 2.59 -1.39
N ASP A 11 15.61 3.67 -2.00
CA ASP A 11 17.01 4.12 -1.90
C ASP A 11 17.42 4.53 -0.47
N ASP A 12 16.46 4.79 0.43
CA ASP A 12 16.75 5.13 1.83
C ASP A 12 17.10 3.88 2.66
N ALA A 13 16.74 2.67 2.21
CA ALA A 13 16.75 1.47 3.05
C ALA A 13 18.11 1.18 3.72
N GLU A 14 19.21 1.23 2.96
CA GLU A 14 20.56 1.01 3.50
C GLU A 14 20.96 2.09 4.50
N ARG A 15 20.54 3.33 4.25
CA ARG A 15 20.79 4.47 5.14
C ARG A 15 20.02 4.29 6.46
N LEU A 16 18.79 3.82 6.43
CA LEU A 16 18.01 3.56 7.65
C LEU A 16 18.68 2.50 8.53
N CYS A 17 19.12 1.39 7.93
CA CYS A 17 19.89 0.37 8.66
C CYS A 17 21.21 0.94 9.24
N ALA A 18 21.87 1.89 8.57
CA ALA A 18 23.06 2.54 9.11
C ALA A 18 22.75 3.47 10.29
N ILE A 19 21.60 4.15 10.26
CA ILE A 19 21.14 5.00 11.36
C ILE A 19 20.80 4.15 12.59
N GLU A 20 20.07 3.05 12.40
CA GLU A 20 19.75 2.08 13.47
C GLU A 20 21.02 1.58 14.16
N ARG A 21 21.98 1.06 13.39
CA ARG A 21 23.29 0.63 13.95
C ARG A 21 23.99 1.72 14.73
N ALA A 22 23.96 2.97 14.26
CA ALA A 22 24.59 4.09 14.95
C ALA A 22 23.83 4.50 16.23
N ALA A 23 22.50 4.39 16.25
CA ALA A 23 21.69 4.66 17.43
C ALA A 23 21.85 3.55 18.49
N VAL A 24 21.91 2.29 18.05
CA VAL A 24 22.11 1.13 18.93
C VAL A 24 23.40 1.26 19.74
N GLU A 25 24.48 1.83 19.19
CA GLU A 25 25.75 2.10 19.89
C GLU A 25 25.61 2.86 21.22
N LEU A 26 24.53 3.63 21.39
CA LEU A 26 24.23 4.31 22.66
C LEU A 26 23.92 3.35 23.81
N PHE A 27 23.53 2.11 23.51
CA PHE A 27 23.28 1.07 24.50
C PHE A 27 24.55 0.29 24.87
N ARG A 28 25.73 0.61 24.31
CA ARG A 28 26.96 -0.11 24.63
C ARG A 28 27.24 -0.08 26.13
N GLY A 29 27.40 -1.27 26.72
CA GLY A 29 27.58 -1.44 28.17
C GLY A 29 26.27 -1.62 28.96
N HIS A 30 25.11 -1.50 28.32
CA HIS A 30 23.81 -1.84 28.89
C HIS A 30 23.52 -3.34 28.79
N GLU A 31 22.74 -3.91 29.70
CA GLU A 31 22.36 -5.34 29.68
C GLU A 31 21.61 -5.73 28.39
N ALA A 32 20.82 -4.80 27.83
CA ALA A 32 20.09 -5.02 26.58
C ALA A 32 20.97 -4.98 25.31
N TRP A 33 22.24 -4.56 25.41
CA TRP A 33 23.13 -4.39 24.25
C TRP A 33 23.26 -5.63 23.36
N PRO A 34 23.47 -6.86 23.90
CA PRO A 34 23.61 -8.05 23.06
C PRO A 34 22.34 -8.32 22.23
N SER A 35 21.17 -8.02 22.79
CA SER A 35 19.89 -8.18 22.09
C SER A 35 19.74 -7.15 20.99
N TYR A 36 20.00 -5.86 21.25
CA TYR A 36 19.92 -4.82 20.22
C TYR A 36 20.97 -4.99 19.11
N SER A 37 22.23 -5.20 19.46
CA SER A 37 23.32 -5.38 18.48
C SER A 37 23.18 -6.66 17.64
N GLY A 38 22.49 -7.68 18.15
CA GLY A 38 22.14 -8.89 17.41
C GLY A 38 20.86 -8.78 16.57
N MET A 39 20.03 -7.76 16.79
CA MET A 39 18.74 -7.54 16.11
C MET A 39 18.79 -6.37 15.11
N SER A 40 19.88 -6.23 14.35
CA SER A 40 19.92 -5.18 13.32
C SER A 40 18.81 -5.41 12.29
N LEU A 41 18.11 -4.33 11.93
CA LEU A 41 17.03 -4.37 10.94
C LEU A 41 17.57 -4.88 9.60
N PRO A 42 17.13 -6.05 9.11
CA PRO A 42 17.53 -6.52 7.79
C PRO A 42 17.06 -5.53 6.73
N VAL A 43 17.93 -5.17 5.78
CA VAL A 43 17.60 -4.19 4.73
C VAL A 43 16.35 -4.56 3.95
N ASP A 44 16.14 -5.86 3.70
CA ASP A 44 14.96 -6.35 2.98
C ASP A 44 13.67 -6.17 3.79
N THR A 45 13.72 -6.28 5.12
CA THR A 45 12.60 -5.95 6.00
C THR A 45 12.28 -4.47 5.94
N VAL A 46 13.31 -3.61 5.93
CA VAL A 46 13.12 -2.16 5.80
C VAL A 46 12.51 -1.83 4.43
N ARG A 47 12.99 -2.43 3.34
CA ARG A 47 12.41 -2.28 1.99
C ARG A 47 10.95 -2.71 1.94
N ASP A 48 10.56 -3.81 2.58
CA ASP A 48 9.16 -4.25 2.66
C ASP A 48 8.28 -3.20 3.37
N LEU A 49 8.72 -2.68 4.51
CA LEU A 49 8.00 -1.62 5.22
C LEU A 49 7.90 -0.33 4.39
N ILE A 50 8.98 0.05 3.69
CA ILE A 50 9.00 1.20 2.77
C ILE A 50 7.98 0.98 1.64
N ALA A 51 7.97 -0.19 1.01
CA ALA A 51 7.04 -0.53 -0.07
C ALA A 51 5.58 -0.45 0.41
N ARG A 52 5.30 -0.94 1.62
CA ARG A 52 3.97 -0.84 2.26
C ARG A 52 3.62 0.58 2.71
N GLY A 53 4.56 1.52 2.63
CA GLY A 53 4.36 2.90 3.06
C GLY A 53 4.29 3.07 4.56
N MET A 54 5.00 2.25 5.32
CA MET A 54 4.99 2.27 6.78
C MET A 54 6.23 2.94 7.38
N VAL A 55 7.02 3.65 6.56
CA VAL A 55 8.27 4.28 7.00
C VAL A 55 8.29 5.76 6.62
N TRP A 56 8.66 6.59 7.60
CA TRP A 56 8.90 8.02 7.42
C TRP A 56 10.31 8.39 7.87
N VAL A 57 10.90 9.35 7.17
CA VAL A 57 12.28 9.82 7.40
C VAL A 57 12.29 11.28 7.75
N ALA A 58 13.19 11.67 8.65
CA ALA A 58 13.55 13.05 8.92
C ALA A 58 14.78 13.42 8.09
N VAL A 59 14.66 14.50 7.31
CA VAL A 59 15.68 14.97 6.36
C VAL A 59 16.21 16.34 6.78
N VAL A 60 17.53 16.49 6.80
CA VAL A 60 18.25 17.72 7.12
C VAL A 60 19.26 17.97 6.02
N ASP A 61 19.18 19.13 5.38
CA ASP A 61 20.11 19.52 4.30
C ASP A 61 20.23 18.46 3.18
N GLY A 62 19.15 17.70 2.95
CA GLY A 62 19.07 16.63 1.96
C GLY A 62 19.44 15.23 2.48
N ASP A 63 20.00 15.13 3.69
CA ASP A 63 20.41 13.85 4.28
C ASP A 63 19.35 13.29 5.22
N VAL A 64 19.09 11.99 5.12
CA VAL A 64 18.27 11.27 6.11
C VAL A 64 19.08 11.13 7.41
N VAL A 65 18.50 11.62 8.51
CA VAL A 65 19.13 11.67 9.84
C VAL A 65 18.35 10.93 10.93
N GLY A 66 17.13 10.50 10.64
CA GLY A 66 16.30 9.69 11.54
C GLY A 66 15.10 9.13 10.81
N PHE A 67 14.43 8.14 11.40
CA PHE A 67 13.26 7.50 10.81
C PHE A 67 12.33 6.92 11.87
N VAL A 68 11.10 6.63 11.46
CA VAL A 68 10.14 5.85 12.22
C VAL A 68 9.50 4.80 11.32
N CYS A 69 9.43 3.57 11.80
CA CYS A 69 8.80 2.43 11.15
C CYS A 69 7.53 2.04 11.93
N LEU A 70 6.42 1.88 11.22
CA LEU A 70 5.19 1.34 11.77
C LEU A 70 5.00 -0.13 11.38
N ASP A 71 4.33 -0.89 12.22
CA ASP A 71 3.87 -2.24 11.89
C ASP A 71 2.38 -2.41 12.23
N THR A 72 1.73 -3.30 11.47
CA THR A 72 0.31 -3.61 11.61
C THR A 72 0.09 -4.95 12.33
N ASP A 73 1.09 -5.43 13.07
CA ASP A 73 1.11 -6.78 13.63
C ASP A 73 0.39 -6.89 14.99
N GLY A 74 -0.07 -5.75 15.52
CA GLY A 74 -0.77 -5.60 16.79
C GLY A 74 -2.28 -5.86 16.72
N ALA A 75 -3.00 -5.33 17.72
CA ALA A 75 -4.45 -5.47 17.84
C ALA A 75 -5.23 -4.75 16.73
N GLU A 76 -6.48 -5.16 16.47
CA GLU A 76 -7.30 -4.72 15.32
C GLU A 76 -7.45 -3.19 15.16
N HIS A 77 -7.43 -2.43 16.27
CA HIS A 77 -7.57 -0.97 16.26
C HIS A 77 -6.31 -0.23 16.74
N ALA A 78 -5.18 -0.95 16.83
CA ALA A 78 -3.90 -0.41 17.21
C ALA A 78 -2.89 -0.54 16.08
N ILE A 79 -1.87 0.32 16.11
CA ILE A 79 -0.70 0.19 15.25
C ILE A 79 0.57 0.27 16.09
N GLY A 80 1.57 -0.53 15.74
CA GLY A 80 2.85 -0.58 16.42
C GLY A 80 3.84 0.44 15.86
N ILE A 81 4.68 1.02 16.72
CA ILE A 81 5.98 1.55 16.31
C ILE A 81 6.98 0.40 16.41
N ALA A 82 7.43 -0.05 15.25
CA ALA A 82 8.40 -1.13 15.14
C ALA A 82 9.81 -0.66 15.50
N GLU A 83 10.19 0.53 15.03
CA GLU A 83 11.49 1.14 15.27
C GLU A 83 11.41 2.67 15.16
N ILE A 84 12.22 3.38 15.94
CA ILE A 84 12.39 4.83 15.81
C ILE A 84 13.79 5.24 16.24
N ASP A 85 14.59 5.68 15.28
CA ASP A 85 15.99 6.04 15.50
C ASP A 85 16.33 7.41 14.94
N VAL A 86 17.26 8.07 15.62
CA VAL A 86 17.88 9.32 15.17
C VAL A 86 19.38 9.17 15.35
N LEU A 87 20.14 9.61 14.35
CA LEU A 87 21.60 9.65 14.44
C LEU A 87 22.04 10.35 15.73
N PRO A 88 23.02 9.80 16.48
CA PRO A 88 23.46 10.39 17.74
C PRO A 88 23.86 11.87 17.65
N ALA A 89 24.51 12.29 16.56
CA ALA A 89 24.88 13.69 16.31
C ALA A 89 23.68 14.66 16.16
N PHE A 90 22.47 14.11 16.03
CA PHE A 90 21.21 14.81 15.90
C PHE A 90 20.27 14.56 17.10
N GLY A 91 20.70 13.77 18.09
CA GLY A 91 20.00 13.54 19.34
C GLY A 91 19.72 14.83 20.11
N GLY A 92 18.59 14.89 20.81
CA GLY A 92 18.19 16.06 21.62
C GLY A 92 17.73 17.29 20.82
N LYS A 93 17.61 17.19 19.49
CA LYS A 93 17.20 18.30 18.61
C LYS A 93 15.70 18.30 18.24
N GLY A 94 14.89 17.49 18.92
CA GLY A 94 13.43 17.39 18.69
C GLY A 94 13.01 16.50 17.52
N ILE A 95 13.95 15.92 16.76
CA ILE A 95 13.65 15.07 15.58
C ILE A 95 12.86 13.82 15.96
N GLY A 96 13.29 13.09 17.00
CA GLY A 96 12.57 11.89 17.46
C GLY A 96 11.15 12.20 17.94
N ALA A 97 10.96 13.32 18.63
CA ALA A 97 9.63 13.80 19.02
C ALA A 97 8.76 14.09 17.80
N ALA A 98 9.28 14.77 16.79
CA ALA A 98 8.53 15.08 15.58
C ALA A 98 8.18 13.83 14.76
N LEU A 99 9.08 12.86 14.64
CA LEU A 99 8.81 11.57 14.01
C LEU A 99 7.71 10.79 14.76
N LEU A 100 7.78 10.76 16.08
CA LEU A 100 6.76 10.12 16.93
C LEU A 100 5.38 10.77 16.78
N GLU A 101 5.30 12.10 16.85
CA GLU A 101 4.03 12.81 16.67
C GLU A 101 3.49 12.67 15.24
N HIS A 102 4.37 12.68 14.23
CA HIS A 102 3.97 12.45 12.83
C HIS A 102 3.36 11.05 12.65
N ALA A 103 4.00 10.02 13.22
CA ALA A 103 3.48 8.66 13.21
C ALA A 103 2.11 8.56 13.91
N CYS A 104 1.95 9.19 15.08
CA CYS A 104 0.67 9.22 15.80
C CYS A 104 -0.42 9.96 15.01
N ALA A 105 -0.07 11.08 14.36
CA ALA A 105 -1.00 11.84 13.53
C ALA A 105 -1.45 11.02 12.32
N TRP A 106 -0.53 10.41 11.57
CA TRP A 106 -0.90 9.52 10.45
C TRP A 106 -1.75 8.34 10.91
N ALA A 107 -1.41 7.72 12.04
CA ALA A 107 -2.20 6.62 12.60
C ALA A 107 -3.64 7.05 12.92
N ARG A 108 -3.82 8.26 13.47
CA ARG A 108 -5.13 8.86 13.73
C ARG A 108 -5.90 9.10 12.43
N GLU A 109 -5.27 9.71 11.42
CA GLU A 109 -5.88 9.93 10.10
C GLU A 109 -6.28 8.61 9.40
N ALA A 110 -5.55 7.52 9.65
CA ALA A 110 -5.89 6.18 9.19
C ALA A 110 -6.95 5.48 10.07
N GLY A 111 -7.51 6.15 11.07
CA GLY A 111 -8.57 5.65 11.94
C GLY A 111 -8.12 4.67 13.03
N TYR A 112 -6.82 4.57 13.34
CA TYR A 112 -6.38 3.80 14.50
C TYR A 112 -6.76 4.53 15.80
N ARG A 113 -7.06 3.76 16.85
CA ARG A 113 -7.45 4.27 18.18
C ARG A 113 -6.28 4.38 19.14
N ARG A 114 -5.17 3.71 18.84
CA ARG A 114 -4.05 3.55 19.75
C ARG A 114 -2.76 3.30 18.99
N VAL A 115 -1.67 3.85 19.49
CA VAL A 115 -0.30 3.49 19.08
C VAL A 115 0.36 2.72 20.20
N ASP A 116 0.96 1.59 19.86
CA ASP A 116 1.66 0.69 20.78
C ASP A 116 3.16 0.66 20.47
N LEU A 117 4.00 0.52 21.48
CA LEU A 117 5.45 0.36 21.30
C LEU A 117 6.09 -0.46 22.42
N GLY A 118 7.22 -1.08 22.11
CA GLY A 118 8.10 -1.73 23.09
C GLY A 118 9.35 -0.89 23.30
N THR A 119 9.75 -0.67 24.57
CA THR A 119 10.96 0.09 24.90
C THR A 119 11.64 -0.44 26.17
N LEU A 120 12.65 0.27 26.66
CA LEU A 120 13.39 -0.07 27.89
C LEU A 120 12.86 0.74 29.08
N ALA A 121 12.70 0.06 30.22
CA ALA A 121 12.20 0.65 31.45
C ALA A 121 13.22 1.58 32.14
N ASP A 122 14.49 1.21 32.07
CA ASP A 122 15.58 1.74 32.88
C ASP A 122 16.49 2.73 32.14
N VAL A 123 16.23 2.97 30.86
CA VAL A 123 16.95 3.95 30.05
C VAL A 123 16.26 5.32 30.11
N PRO A 124 16.91 6.38 30.63
CA PRO A 124 16.27 7.68 30.87
C PRO A 124 15.68 8.35 29.62
N TRP A 125 16.22 8.06 28.43
CA TRP A 125 15.76 8.62 27.15
C TRP A 125 14.77 7.71 26.39
N ASN A 126 14.35 6.59 26.99
CA ASN A 126 13.39 5.64 26.40
C ASN A 126 11.99 5.79 27.02
N ALA A 127 11.56 4.96 27.97
CA ALA A 127 10.21 5.04 28.55
C ALA A 127 9.82 6.46 29.04
N PRO A 128 10.72 7.22 29.71
CA PRO A 128 10.38 8.60 30.10
C PRO A 128 10.20 9.56 28.92
N PHE A 129 10.85 9.33 27.78
CA PHE A 129 10.63 10.11 26.57
C PHE A 129 9.21 9.89 26.04
N TYR A 130 8.80 8.63 25.86
CA TYR A 130 7.45 8.31 25.37
C TYR A 130 6.36 8.77 26.35
N ALA A 131 6.61 8.69 27.66
CA ALA A 131 5.69 9.18 28.68
C ALA A 131 5.37 10.67 28.51
N LYS A 132 6.35 11.50 28.16
CA LYS A 132 6.14 12.93 27.86
C LYS A 132 5.27 13.17 26.62
N HIS A 133 5.18 12.19 25.73
CA HIS A 133 4.39 12.20 24.52
C HIS A 133 3.06 11.45 24.66
N GLY A 134 2.59 11.25 25.89
CA GLY A 134 1.26 10.70 26.17
C GLY A 134 1.16 9.17 26.15
N PHE A 135 2.29 8.46 26.09
CA PHE A 135 2.30 7.01 26.24
C PHE A 135 2.29 6.62 27.72
N ALA A 136 1.50 5.62 28.08
CA ALA A 136 1.48 5.03 29.42
C ALA A 136 1.98 3.59 29.37
N VAL A 137 2.67 3.14 30.41
CA VAL A 137 3.01 1.72 30.57
C VAL A 137 1.74 0.89 30.70
N VAL A 138 1.70 -0.23 30.01
CA VAL A 138 0.57 -1.17 30.01
C VAL A 138 1.00 -2.55 30.48
N ASP A 139 0.04 -3.41 30.81
CA ASP A 139 0.32 -4.79 31.17
C ASP A 139 0.90 -5.55 29.97
N LYS A 140 2.19 -5.88 30.04
CA LYS A 140 2.91 -6.63 29.00
C LYS A 140 2.38 -8.05 28.77
N HIS A 141 1.58 -8.57 29.69
CA HIS A 141 0.93 -9.88 29.57
C HIS A 141 -0.49 -9.81 29.01
N ALA A 142 -1.00 -8.61 28.73
CA ALA A 142 -2.29 -8.48 28.07
C ALA A 142 -2.27 -9.14 26.67
N PRO A 143 -3.41 -9.71 26.21
CA PRO A 143 -3.48 -10.45 24.94
C PRO A 143 -2.95 -9.67 23.73
N ASP A 144 -3.19 -8.36 23.69
CA ASP A 144 -2.73 -7.44 22.63
C ASP A 144 -1.20 -7.48 22.42
N PHE A 145 -0.44 -7.71 23.49
CA PHE A 145 1.04 -7.73 23.47
C PHE A 145 1.62 -9.14 23.37
N ALA A 146 0.80 -10.19 23.35
CA ALA A 146 1.28 -11.57 23.37
C ALA A 146 2.21 -11.89 22.20
N ARG A 147 1.98 -11.29 21.01
CA ARG A 147 2.85 -11.47 19.84
C ARG A 147 4.18 -10.75 20.01
N ALA A 148 4.17 -9.48 20.42
CA ALA A 148 5.38 -8.70 20.66
C ALA A 148 6.25 -9.35 21.75
N LEU A 149 5.63 -9.83 22.82
CA LEU A 149 6.32 -10.54 23.91
C LEU A 149 6.93 -11.88 23.45
N ARG A 150 6.24 -12.63 22.56
CA ARG A 150 6.83 -13.84 21.96
C ARG A 150 8.04 -13.49 21.10
N ARG A 151 7.97 -12.44 20.28
CA ARG A 151 9.10 -11.96 19.46
C ARG A 151 10.31 -11.59 20.33
N ASP A 152 10.09 -10.83 21.40
CA ASP A 152 11.15 -10.49 22.35
C ASP A 152 11.81 -11.75 22.94
N ARG A 153 11.02 -12.76 23.34
CA ARG A 153 11.53 -14.04 23.87
C ARG A 153 12.30 -14.84 22.83
N GLU A 154 11.78 -14.95 21.61
CA GLU A 154 12.42 -15.65 20.49
C GLU A 154 13.77 -15.01 20.12
N ASN A 155 13.87 -13.69 20.26
CA ASN A 155 15.11 -12.94 20.05
C ASN A 155 16.03 -12.87 21.29
N GLY A 156 15.66 -13.53 22.40
CA GLY A 156 16.46 -13.54 23.62
C GLY A 156 16.56 -12.20 24.33
N PHE A 157 15.54 -11.33 24.21
CA PHE A 157 15.50 -10.05 24.90
C PHE A 157 15.24 -10.24 26.41
N PRO A 158 15.96 -9.53 27.31
CA PRO A 158 15.74 -9.64 28.75
C PRO A 158 14.35 -9.13 29.17
N ASP A 159 13.49 -10.03 29.64
CA ASP A 159 12.08 -9.73 29.92
C ASP A 159 11.88 -8.66 31.01
N HIS A 160 12.80 -8.55 31.98
CA HIS A 160 12.72 -7.53 33.04
C HIS A 160 13.03 -6.11 32.56
N LEU A 161 13.71 -5.96 31.42
CA LEU A 161 14.04 -4.66 30.84
C LEU A 161 12.93 -4.14 29.91
N ARG A 162 12.14 -5.04 29.32
CA ARG A 162 11.08 -4.68 28.37
C ARG A 162 9.87 -4.11 29.09
N VAL A 163 9.46 -2.92 28.65
CA VAL A 163 8.12 -2.37 28.91
C VAL A 163 7.39 -2.14 27.58
N PHE A 164 6.10 -2.42 27.57
CA PHE A 164 5.21 -1.96 26.52
C PHE A 164 4.49 -0.71 26.98
N MET A 165 4.29 0.21 26.04
CA MET A 165 3.58 1.44 26.29
C MET A 165 2.56 1.68 25.18
N SER A 166 1.45 2.32 25.55
CA SER A 166 0.38 2.66 24.63
C SER A 166 -0.02 4.12 24.77
N ARG A 167 -0.34 4.76 23.65
CA ARG A 167 -0.99 6.07 23.61
C ARG A 167 -2.35 5.95 22.95
N PRO A 168 -3.46 6.26 23.64
CA PRO A 168 -4.74 6.41 22.98
C PRO A 168 -4.70 7.62 22.03
N LEU A 169 -5.34 7.49 20.88
CA LEU A 169 -5.49 8.55 19.90
C LEU A 169 -6.88 9.15 20.03
N GLU A 170 -6.95 10.48 20.02
CA GLU A 170 -8.21 11.19 19.99
C GLU A 170 -8.99 10.85 18.69
N PRO A 171 -10.33 10.87 18.72
CA PRO A 171 -11.14 10.76 17.51
C PRO A 171 -10.80 11.86 16.49
N LEU A 172 -11.09 11.58 15.22
CA LEU A 172 -11.02 12.56 14.14
C LEU A 172 -12.14 13.59 14.29
N ALA A 173 -11.79 14.86 14.16
CA ALA A 173 -12.74 15.96 14.18
C ALA A 173 -13.29 16.26 12.78
N GLU A 174 -14.40 17.00 12.71
CA GLU A 174 -14.90 17.53 11.44
C GLU A 174 -13.83 18.38 10.74
N GLY A 175 -13.57 18.09 9.46
CA GLY A 175 -12.54 18.77 8.67
C GLY A 175 -11.12 18.24 8.87
N ASP A 176 -10.91 17.17 9.64
CA ASP A 176 -9.63 16.46 9.65
C ASP A 176 -9.38 15.72 8.32
N TRP A 177 -8.10 15.43 8.07
CA TRP A 177 -7.71 14.51 7.00
C TRP A 177 -7.96 13.06 7.41
N THR A 178 -8.30 12.24 6.44
CA THR A 178 -8.42 10.78 6.58
C THR A 178 -7.57 10.09 5.52
N VAL A 179 -7.02 8.92 5.83
CA VAL A 179 -6.10 8.17 4.99
C VAL A 179 -6.76 6.88 4.48
N TRP A 180 -6.73 6.68 3.16
CA TRP A 180 -7.38 5.57 2.46
C TRP A 180 -6.39 4.84 1.55
N PRO A 181 -6.17 3.53 1.74
CA PRO A 181 -5.32 2.74 0.85
C PRO A 181 -5.95 2.55 -0.53
N ALA A 182 -5.15 2.69 -1.58
CA ALA A 182 -5.53 2.41 -2.98
C ALA A 182 -4.67 1.27 -3.53
N PRO A 183 -4.98 0.00 -3.25
CA PRO A 183 -4.11 -1.14 -3.58
C PRO A 183 -3.96 -1.34 -5.11
N ALA A 184 -2.85 -1.92 -5.54
CA ALA A 184 -2.65 -2.36 -6.91
C ALA A 184 -3.38 -3.69 -7.18
N LYS A 185 -3.51 -4.04 -8.46
CA LYS A 185 -3.98 -5.36 -8.91
C LYS A 185 -3.04 -5.98 -9.94
N LEU A 186 -3.11 -7.30 -10.02
CA LEU A 186 -2.58 -8.10 -11.13
C LEU A 186 -3.72 -8.76 -11.91
N ASN A 187 -3.51 -8.93 -13.21
CA ASN A 187 -4.28 -9.87 -14.02
C ASN A 187 -3.50 -11.20 -14.06
N LEU A 188 -3.94 -12.21 -13.31
CA LEU A 188 -3.23 -13.51 -13.24
C LEU A 188 -3.26 -14.27 -14.57
N PHE A 189 -4.23 -13.94 -15.42
CA PHE A 189 -4.30 -14.21 -16.85
C PHE A 189 -5.20 -13.14 -17.48
N LEU A 190 -5.17 -12.98 -18.80
CA LEU A 190 -6.09 -12.08 -19.51
C LEU A 190 -6.36 -12.61 -20.91
N ARG A 191 -7.62 -12.89 -21.23
CA ARG A 191 -8.06 -13.29 -22.57
C ARG A 191 -9.01 -12.25 -23.15
N ILE A 192 -8.93 -12.08 -24.47
CA ILE A 192 -9.95 -11.38 -25.25
C ILE A 192 -10.73 -12.47 -25.99
N VAL A 193 -12.00 -12.63 -25.62
CA VAL A 193 -12.86 -13.72 -26.13
C VAL A 193 -13.75 -13.26 -27.28
N GLY A 194 -13.90 -11.95 -27.46
CA GLY A 194 -14.68 -11.39 -28.53
C GLY A 194 -14.65 -9.87 -28.56
N ARG A 195 -15.50 -9.31 -29.43
CA ARG A 195 -15.78 -7.89 -29.50
C ARG A 195 -17.29 -7.69 -29.43
N ARG A 196 -17.72 -6.80 -28.55
CA ARG A 196 -19.12 -6.41 -28.36
C ARG A 196 -19.61 -5.50 -29.49
N GLU A 197 -20.92 -5.39 -29.61
CA GLU A 197 -21.58 -4.51 -30.60
C GLU A 197 -21.26 -3.02 -30.38
N ASP A 198 -21.05 -2.63 -29.12
CA ASP A 198 -20.62 -1.28 -28.71
C ASP A 198 -19.14 -0.98 -29.02
N GLY A 199 -18.41 -1.93 -29.61
CA GLY A 199 -17.03 -1.77 -30.03
C GLY A 199 -15.99 -2.14 -28.98
N TYR A 200 -16.38 -2.40 -27.73
CA TYR A 200 -15.47 -2.85 -26.67
C TYR A 200 -15.08 -4.32 -26.82
N HIS A 201 -13.94 -4.70 -26.25
CA HIS A 201 -13.49 -6.08 -26.19
C HIS A 201 -14.11 -6.81 -25.01
N GLU A 202 -14.61 -8.02 -25.25
CA GLU A 202 -15.05 -8.91 -24.19
C GLU A 202 -13.84 -9.69 -23.66
N LEU A 203 -13.66 -9.66 -22.35
CA LEU A 203 -12.49 -10.14 -21.63
C LEU A 203 -12.85 -11.29 -20.69
N GLN A 204 -11.85 -12.12 -20.37
CA GLN A 204 -11.84 -12.97 -19.20
C GLN A 204 -10.51 -12.81 -18.47
N THR A 205 -10.54 -12.56 -17.17
CA THR A 205 -9.34 -12.36 -16.35
C THR A 205 -9.59 -12.79 -14.92
N VAL A 206 -8.51 -13.05 -14.17
CA VAL A 206 -8.56 -13.11 -12.71
C VAL A 206 -7.81 -11.93 -12.13
N PHE A 207 -8.51 -11.09 -11.38
CA PHE A 207 -7.90 -10.02 -10.61
C PHE A 207 -7.37 -10.54 -9.28
N ARG A 208 -6.13 -10.16 -8.97
CA ARG A 208 -5.50 -10.36 -7.67
C ARG A 208 -5.09 -9.00 -7.10
N LEU A 209 -5.68 -8.60 -5.97
CA LEU A 209 -5.29 -7.38 -5.27
C LEU A 209 -3.98 -7.60 -4.51
N LEU A 210 -3.15 -6.55 -4.40
CA LEU A 210 -1.82 -6.58 -3.77
C LEU A 210 -1.76 -5.72 -2.50
N ASP A 211 -1.00 -6.16 -1.49
CA ASP A 211 -0.71 -5.41 -0.25
C ASP A 211 0.30 -4.28 -0.49
N TRP A 212 0.08 -3.55 -1.59
CA TRP A 212 0.92 -2.49 -2.10
C TRP A 212 0.07 -1.66 -3.04
N GLY A 213 0.17 -0.34 -2.93
CA GLY A 213 -0.57 0.55 -3.83
C GLY A 213 -0.37 2.01 -3.46
N ASP A 214 -1.25 2.88 -3.91
CA ASP A 214 -1.21 4.31 -3.60
C ASP A 214 -1.84 4.61 -2.22
N GLU A 215 -1.78 5.87 -1.80
CA GLU A 215 -2.51 6.37 -0.63
C GLU A 215 -3.30 7.63 -1.02
N VAL A 216 -4.59 7.63 -0.72
CA VAL A 216 -5.49 8.76 -0.92
C VAL A 216 -5.78 9.41 0.43
N ARG A 217 -5.62 10.72 0.54
CA ARG A 217 -6.07 11.49 1.70
C ARG A 217 -7.30 12.30 1.34
N LEU A 218 -8.31 12.26 2.20
CA LEU A 218 -9.59 12.94 2.02
C LEU A 218 -9.85 13.86 3.20
N ARG A 219 -10.23 15.10 2.93
CA ARG A 219 -10.74 16.04 3.93
C ARG A 219 -12.09 16.57 3.50
N VAL A 220 -13.10 16.37 4.33
CA VAL A 220 -14.48 16.81 4.06
C VAL A 220 -14.56 18.33 4.08
N ARG A 221 -15.38 18.89 3.19
CA ARG A 221 -15.74 20.32 3.16
C ARG A 221 -17.26 20.47 3.22
N THR A 222 -17.73 21.60 3.70
CA THR A 222 -19.18 21.91 3.83
C THR A 222 -19.68 22.92 2.79
N ASP A 223 -18.81 23.38 1.88
CA ASP A 223 -19.12 24.39 0.86
C ASP A 223 -19.37 23.80 -0.54
N GLY A 224 -19.45 22.47 -0.66
CA GLY A 224 -19.65 21.76 -1.92
C GLY A 224 -18.45 21.76 -2.87
N ALA A 225 -17.33 22.40 -2.51
CA ALA A 225 -16.17 22.45 -3.39
C ALA A 225 -15.40 21.12 -3.39
N ILE A 226 -15.01 20.66 -4.59
CA ILE A 226 -14.16 19.47 -4.77
C ILE A 226 -12.85 19.93 -5.41
N THR A 227 -11.75 19.77 -4.68
CA THR A 227 -10.43 20.28 -5.08
C THR A 227 -9.31 19.26 -4.84
N ARG A 228 -8.24 19.36 -5.62
CA ARG A 228 -7.00 18.58 -5.47
C ARG A 228 -5.83 19.54 -5.20
N PRO A 229 -5.58 19.94 -3.92
CA PRO A 229 -4.64 21.01 -3.59
C PRO A 229 -3.18 20.69 -3.97
N LYS A 230 -2.82 19.41 -4.08
CA LYS A 230 -1.50 18.96 -4.54
C LYS A 230 -1.60 18.41 -5.96
N ALA A 231 -0.82 18.97 -6.88
CA ALA A 231 -0.77 18.50 -8.26
C ALA A 231 -0.22 17.07 -8.34
N VAL A 232 -0.85 16.24 -9.18
CA VAL A 232 -0.27 14.96 -9.63
C VAL A 232 0.43 15.23 -10.97
N PRO A 233 1.75 15.00 -11.08
CA PRO A 233 2.49 15.27 -12.31
C PRO A 233 1.86 14.62 -13.54
N GLY A 234 1.63 15.41 -14.59
CA GLY A 234 1.07 14.92 -15.86
C GLY A 234 -0.44 14.66 -15.87
N VAL A 235 -1.17 14.97 -14.79
CA VAL A 235 -2.62 14.76 -14.70
C VAL A 235 -3.34 16.07 -14.37
N PRO A 236 -3.97 16.76 -15.34
CA PRO A 236 -4.85 17.90 -15.06
C PRO A 236 -5.95 17.53 -14.06
N GLU A 237 -6.38 18.48 -13.22
CA GLU A 237 -7.30 18.19 -12.12
C GLU A 237 -8.68 17.72 -12.62
N GLU A 238 -9.17 18.32 -13.71
CA GLU A 238 -10.41 17.96 -14.38
C GLU A 238 -10.39 16.57 -15.03
N ALA A 239 -9.20 16.08 -15.38
CA ALA A 239 -8.99 14.76 -15.96
C ALA A 239 -8.71 13.67 -14.91
N ASP A 240 -8.41 14.08 -13.66
CA ASP A 240 -8.10 13.17 -12.57
C ASP A 240 -9.32 12.30 -12.20
N LEU A 241 -9.13 10.99 -12.21
CA LEU A 241 -10.18 10.03 -11.86
C LEU A 241 -10.66 10.19 -10.41
N THR A 242 -9.83 10.68 -9.50
CA THR A 242 -10.21 10.96 -8.10
C THR A 242 -11.20 12.12 -8.00
N VAL A 243 -10.91 13.23 -8.68
CA VAL A 243 -11.80 14.41 -8.72
C VAL A 243 -13.10 14.06 -9.45
N ARG A 244 -13.01 13.30 -10.56
CA ARG A 244 -14.18 12.80 -11.29
C ARG A 244 -15.02 11.86 -10.44
N ALA A 245 -14.41 10.97 -9.65
CA ALA A 245 -15.10 10.09 -8.72
C ALA A 245 -15.89 10.85 -7.66
N ALA A 246 -15.26 11.83 -7.00
CA ALA A 246 -15.92 12.67 -6.01
C ALA A 246 -17.10 13.45 -6.61
N ARG A 247 -16.91 14.07 -7.78
CA ARG A 247 -17.98 14.81 -8.47
C ARG A 247 -19.12 13.91 -8.90
N LEU A 248 -18.82 12.72 -9.41
CA LEU A 248 -19.81 11.74 -9.82
C LEU A 248 -20.65 11.27 -8.62
N LEU A 249 -20.00 10.95 -7.50
CA LEU A 249 -20.69 10.58 -6.26
C LEU A 249 -21.58 11.73 -5.74
N ALA A 250 -21.06 12.96 -5.73
CA ALA A 250 -21.80 14.13 -5.27
C ALA A 250 -23.06 14.36 -6.13
N ALA A 251 -22.90 14.30 -7.45
CA ALA A 251 -24.02 14.45 -8.39
C ALA A 251 -25.06 13.33 -8.26
N HIS A 252 -24.63 12.08 -8.02
CA HIS A 252 -25.54 10.93 -7.88
C HIS A 252 -26.36 11.00 -6.58
N THR A 253 -25.74 11.45 -5.49
CA THR A 253 -26.36 11.45 -4.15
C THR A 253 -27.09 12.76 -3.83
N GLY A 254 -26.78 13.83 -4.57
CA GLY A 254 -27.33 15.16 -4.31
C GLY A 254 -26.77 15.83 -3.05
N THR A 255 -25.68 15.31 -2.49
CA THR A 255 -25.04 15.92 -1.31
C THR A 255 -24.51 17.32 -1.61
N ALA A 256 -24.61 18.22 -0.63
CA ALA A 256 -24.02 19.56 -0.68
C ALA A 256 -22.58 19.58 -0.13
N MET A 257 -22.06 18.44 0.33
CA MET A 257 -20.71 18.33 0.87
C MET A 257 -19.67 18.39 -0.25
N GLY A 258 -18.48 18.87 0.11
CA GLY A 258 -17.30 18.91 -0.74
C GLY A 258 -16.16 18.06 -0.18
N ALA A 259 -15.02 18.07 -0.86
CA ALA A 259 -13.82 17.38 -0.41
C ALA A 259 -12.52 18.00 -0.97
N GLU A 260 -11.46 17.92 -0.17
CA GLU A 260 -10.09 18.02 -0.68
C GLU A 260 -9.49 16.63 -0.80
N ILE A 261 -8.74 16.42 -1.89
CA ILE A 261 -8.17 15.13 -2.25
C ILE A 261 -6.67 15.28 -2.47
N GLU A 262 -5.87 14.48 -1.75
CA GLU A 262 -4.44 14.31 -2.04
C GLU A 262 -4.17 12.85 -2.39
N VAL A 263 -3.27 12.62 -3.35
CA VAL A 263 -2.85 11.26 -3.73
C VAL A 263 -1.34 11.14 -3.65
N SER A 264 -0.86 10.20 -2.86
CA SER A 264 0.55 9.81 -2.81
C SER A 264 0.76 8.60 -3.72
N LYS A 265 1.35 8.83 -4.89
CA LYS A 265 1.56 7.80 -5.91
C LYS A 265 2.80 6.95 -5.61
N ARG A 266 2.60 5.63 -5.62
CA ARG A 266 3.61 4.56 -5.58
C ARG A 266 3.43 3.59 -6.75
N ILE A 267 2.20 3.41 -7.24
CA ILE A 267 1.93 2.58 -8.42
C ILE A 267 2.37 3.34 -9.69
N PRO A 268 3.19 2.73 -10.56
CA PRO A 268 3.56 3.31 -11.84
C PRO A 268 2.35 3.62 -12.73
N MET A 269 2.36 4.80 -13.33
CA MET A 269 1.30 5.24 -14.24
C MET A 269 1.29 4.41 -15.53
N GLY A 270 0.14 3.83 -15.86
CA GLY A 270 -0.02 3.03 -17.08
C GLY A 270 0.71 1.69 -17.06
N GLY A 271 1.12 1.18 -15.89
CA GLY A 271 1.84 -0.10 -15.75
C GLY A 271 0.97 -1.35 -15.84
N GLY A 272 -0.34 -1.23 -16.09
CA GLY A 272 -1.26 -2.39 -16.06
C GLY A 272 -1.63 -2.86 -14.65
N LEU A 273 -1.36 -2.03 -13.64
CA LEU A 273 -1.57 -2.32 -12.21
C LEU A 273 -2.83 -1.68 -11.61
N GLY A 274 -3.59 -0.94 -12.41
CA GLY A 274 -4.90 -0.40 -12.02
C GLY A 274 -4.87 0.81 -11.07
N GLY A 275 -3.73 1.49 -10.91
CA GLY A 275 -3.57 2.56 -9.91
C GLY A 275 -4.63 3.66 -9.96
N GLY A 276 -4.86 4.27 -11.12
CA GLY A 276 -5.89 5.32 -11.26
C GLY A 276 -7.32 4.83 -10.97
N SER A 277 -7.63 3.58 -11.30
CA SER A 277 -8.93 2.97 -10.97
C SER A 277 -9.06 2.69 -9.47
N SER A 278 -7.96 2.31 -8.83
CA SER A 278 -7.90 2.09 -7.38
C SER A 278 -8.02 3.39 -6.59
N ASP A 279 -7.36 4.45 -7.05
CA ASP A 279 -7.51 5.79 -6.47
C ASP A 279 -8.96 6.25 -6.53
N ALA A 280 -9.61 6.12 -7.69
CA ALA A 280 -11.03 6.45 -7.88
C ALA A 280 -11.95 5.62 -6.98
N ALA A 281 -11.73 4.31 -6.89
CA ALA A 281 -12.49 3.44 -6.00
C ALA A 281 -12.31 3.85 -4.53
N SER A 282 -11.10 4.21 -4.12
CA SER A 282 -10.79 4.66 -2.75
C SER A 282 -11.49 5.97 -2.41
N VAL A 283 -11.59 6.89 -3.39
CA VAL A 283 -12.41 8.11 -3.25
C VAL A 283 -13.89 7.79 -3.13
N LEU A 284 -14.44 6.91 -3.99
CA LEU A 284 -15.86 6.54 -3.92
C LEU A 284 -16.21 5.91 -2.58
N VAL A 285 -15.42 4.93 -2.12
CA VAL A 285 -15.64 4.24 -0.85
C VAL A 285 -15.44 5.18 0.34
N GLY A 286 -14.36 5.98 0.31
CA GLY A 286 -14.03 6.92 1.37
C GLY A 286 -15.09 8.01 1.52
N LEU A 287 -15.45 8.69 0.44
CA LEU A 287 -16.45 9.75 0.47
C LEU A 287 -17.88 9.23 0.71
N ASN A 288 -18.23 8.03 0.24
CA ASN A 288 -19.52 7.42 0.62
C ASN A 288 -19.63 7.20 2.13
N THR A 289 -18.50 6.87 2.77
CA THR A 289 -18.42 6.70 4.23
C THR A 289 -18.44 8.05 4.94
N LEU A 290 -17.65 9.02 4.48
CA LEU A 290 -17.46 10.31 5.15
C LEU A 290 -18.64 11.29 4.95
N TRP A 291 -19.33 11.19 3.81
CA TRP A 291 -20.55 11.97 3.54
C TRP A 291 -21.83 11.24 3.98
N ASP A 292 -21.72 10.04 4.53
CA ASP A 292 -22.83 9.18 4.96
C ASP A 292 -23.93 9.05 3.89
N THR A 293 -23.53 8.83 2.62
CA THR A 293 -24.49 8.80 1.51
C THR A 293 -25.27 7.49 1.39
N GLY A 294 -24.88 6.47 2.15
CA GLY A 294 -25.64 5.22 2.28
C GLY A 294 -25.68 4.34 1.02
N LEU A 295 -24.84 4.59 0.01
CA LEU A 295 -24.77 3.72 -1.16
C LEU A 295 -24.15 2.37 -0.78
N ASP A 296 -24.76 1.30 -1.28
CA ASP A 296 -24.24 -0.05 -1.13
C ASP A 296 -23.09 -0.34 -2.11
N GLU A 297 -22.50 -1.53 -1.97
CA GLU A 297 -21.37 -1.97 -2.80
C GLU A 297 -21.73 -2.02 -4.29
N ASP A 298 -22.95 -2.44 -4.64
CA ASP A 298 -23.38 -2.60 -6.02
C ASP A 298 -23.59 -1.24 -6.70
N ALA A 299 -24.20 -0.28 -6.00
CA ALA A 299 -24.36 1.09 -6.48
C ALA A 299 -23.00 1.78 -6.68
N LEU A 300 -22.07 1.63 -5.73
CA LEU A 300 -20.70 2.18 -5.87
C LEU A 300 -19.94 1.53 -7.03
N ALA A 301 -20.06 0.21 -7.21
CA ALA A 301 -19.42 -0.50 -8.32
C ALA A 301 -19.99 -0.03 -9.67
N ALA A 302 -21.31 0.18 -9.76
CA ALA A 302 -21.96 0.70 -10.96
C ALA A 302 -21.50 2.13 -11.30
N LEU A 303 -21.38 3.02 -10.30
CA LEU A 303 -20.79 4.35 -10.50
C LEU A 303 -19.33 4.26 -10.94
N GLY A 304 -18.55 3.42 -10.28
CA GLY A 304 -17.14 3.19 -10.59
C GLY A 304 -16.91 2.73 -12.02
N LEU A 305 -17.78 1.87 -12.55
CA LEU A 305 -17.69 1.38 -13.93
C LEU A 305 -17.70 2.51 -14.97
N SER A 306 -18.42 3.61 -14.71
CA SER A 306 -18.44 4.78 -15.61
C SER A 306 -17.10 5.55 -15.66
N LEU A 307 -16.23 5.33 -14.67
CA LEU A 307 -14.90 5.95 -14.58
C LEU A 307 -13.83 5.03 -15.19
N GLY A 308 -13.97 3.72 -15.03
CA GLY A 308 -13.08 2.72 -15.62
C GLY A 308 -13.47 1.27 -15.30
N ALA A 309 -13.16 0.36 -16.22
CA ALA A 309 -13.53 -1.06 -16.13
C ALA A 309 -12.94 -1.79 -14.90
N ASP A 310 -11.79 -1.35 -14.40
CA ASP A 310 -11.13 -1.94 -13.23
C ASP A 310 -11.64 -1.34 -11.89
N VAL A 311 -12.40 -0.23 -11.89
CA VAL A 311 -12.86 0.41 -10.63
C VAL A 311 -13.76 -0.52 -9.79
N PRO A 312 -14.71 -1.28 -10.38
CA PRO A 312 -15.56 -2.19 -9.62
C PRO A 312 -14.81 -3.21 -8.74
N VAL A 313 -13.70 -3.78 -9.22
CA VAL A 313 -12.97 -4.79 -8.42
C VAL A 313 -12.33 -4.19 -7.17
N PHE A 314 -11.90 -2.93 -7.24
CA PHE A 314 -11.37 -2.20 -6.09
C PHE A 314 -12.47 -1.79 -5.11
N VAL A 315 -13.63 -1.35 -5.59
CA VAL A 315 -14.81 -1.05 -4.74
C VAL A 315 -15.25 -2.30 -3.97
N ARG A 316 -15.38 -3.44 -4.66
CA ARG A 316 -15.74 -4.72 -4.04
C ARG A 316 -14.63 -5.28 -3.14
N GLY A 317 -13.38 -4.88 -3.38
CA GLY A 317 -12.25 -5.14 -2.50
C GLY A 317 -11.87 -6.62 -2.34
N ARG A 318 -12.17 -7.46 -3.33
CA ARG A 318 -11.89 -8.90 -3.32
C ARG A 318 -11.24 -9.35 -4.61
N SER A 319 -10.40 -10.38 -4.54
CA SER A 319 -9.91 -11.06 -5.74
C SER A 319 -11.09 -11.73 -6.45
N ALA A 320 -11.12 -11.67 -7.79
CA ALA A 320 -12.30 -12.07 -8.55
C ALA A 320 -11.95 -12.60 -9.94
N TRP A 321 -12.74 -13.56 -10.40
CA TRP A 321 -12.89 -13.84 -11.82
C TRP A 321 -13.72 -12.72 -12.44
N ALA A 322 -13.28 -12.16 -13.56
CA ALA A 322 -13.99 -11.10 -14.26
C ALA A 322 -14.26 -11.48 -15.71
N GLU A 323 -15.48 -11.16 -16.16
CA GLU A 323 -15.92 -11.22 -17.56
C GLU A 323 -16.44 -9.85 -18.02
N GLY A 324 -17.04 -9.79 -19.22
CA GLY A 324 -17.55 -8.54 -19.80
C GLY A 324 -16.39 -7.69 -20.31
N VAL A 325 -16.37 -6.40 -20.00
CA VAL A 325 -15.18 -5.55 -20.14
C VAL A 325 -14.28 -5.57 -18.89
N GLY A 326 -14.62 -6.39 -17.88
CA GLY A 326 -13.94 -6.49 -16.57
C GLY A 326 -14.86 -6.21 -15.38
N GLU A 327 -16.13 -5.88 -15.63
CA GLU A 327 -17.14 -5.49 -14.65
C GLU A 327 -17.94 -6.65 -14.08
N ALA A 328 -18.06 -7.76 -14.81
CA ALA A 328 -18.83 -8.92 -14.38
C ALA A 328 -17.99 -9.79 -13.44
N LEU A 329 -18.04 -9.46 -12.14
CA LEU A 329 -17.15 -10.01 -11.11
C LEU A 329 -17.78 -11.18 -10.35
N THR A 330 -17.10 -12.32 -10.33
CA THR A 330 -17.37 -13.45 -9.43
C THR A 330 -16.23 -13.56 -8.42
N PRO A 331 -16.48 -13.32 -7.11
CA PRO A 331 -15.45 -13.42 -6.07
C PRO A 331 -14.77 -14.79 -6.09
N MET A 332 -13.45 -14.81 -5.89
CA MET A 332 -12.67 -16.03 -5.93
C MET A 332 -11.61 -16.05 -4.82
N HIS A 333 -11.58 -17.14 -4.06
CA HIS A 333 -10.54 -17.34 -3.05
C HIS A 333 -9.26 -17.85 -3.71
N LEU A 334 -8.17 -17.11 -3.53
CA LEU A 334 -6.85 -17.43 -4.05
C LEU A 334 -5.90 -17.77 -2.90
N PRO A 335 -5.02 -18.78 -3.05
CA PRO A 335 -4.03 -19.11 -2.04
C PRO A 335 -3.14 -17.89 -1.76
N ARG A 336 -2.67 -17.76 -0.50
CA ARG A 336 -1.69 -16.74 -0.17
C ARG A 336 -0.41 -16.98 -0.97
N ARG A 337 0.02 -15.93 -1.66
CA ARG A 337 1.16 -15.90 -2.56
C ARG A 337 1.84 -14.55 -2.45
N TRP A 338 3.12 -14.54 -2.82
CA TRP A 338 3.92 -13.34 -2.94
C TRP A 338 4.21 -13.09 -4.41
N TYR A 339 4.32 -11.83 -4.77
CA TYR A 339 4.54 -11.41 -6.14
C TYR A 339 5.74 -10.48 -6.18
N VAL A 340 6.64 -10.74 -7.13
CA VAL A 340 7.65 -9.77 -7.55
C VAL A 340 7.07 -9.04 -8.74
N VAL A 341 6.79 -7.75 -8.58
CA VAL A 341 6.25 -6.88 -9.63
C VAL A 341 7.40 -6.01 -10.13
N VAL A 342 7.68 -6.08 -11.43
CA VAL A 342 8.78 -5.35 -12.06
C VAL A 342 8.21 -4.27 -12.96
N ASP A 343 8.63 -3.04 -12.75
CA ASP A 343 8.38 -1.93 -13.66
C ASP A 343 9.60 -1.70 -14.57
N PRO A 344 9.47 -1.95 -15.89
CA PRO A 344 10.55 -1.70 -16.84
C PRO A 344 10.78 -0.21 -17.12
N ARG A 345 9.99 0.70 -16.53
CA ARG A 345 9.99 2.15 -16.76
C ARG A 345 9.76 2.50 -18.25
N GLU A 346 8.85 1.76 -18.88
CA GLU A 346 8.42 1.97 -20.25
C GLU A 346 6.90 2.15 -20.31
N HIS A 347 6.44 3.24 -20.92
CA HIS A 347 5.02 3.51 -21.06
C HIS A 347 4.42 2.71 -22.21
N VAL A 348 3.36 1.95 -21.93
CA VAL A 348 2.66 1.10 -22.90
C VAL A 348 1.23 1.61 -23.10
N PRO A 349 0.92 2.30 -24.22
CA PRO A 349 -0.41 2.86 -24.44
C PRO A 349 -1.46 1.77 -24.72
N THR A 350 -2.36 1.52 -23.78
CA THR A 350 -3.42 0.51 -23.88
C THR A 350 -4.26 0.62 -25.16
N ALA A 351 -4.64 1.84 -25.56
CA ALA A 351 -5.43 2.06 -26.76
C ALA A 351 -4.71 1.61 -28.05
N ALA A 352 -3.40 1.82 -28.13
CA ALA A 352 -2.60 1.40 -29.29
C ALA A 352 -2.50 -0.12 -29.39
N LEU A 353 -2.46 -0.83 -28.25
CA LEU A 353 -2.46 -2.29 -28.21
C LEU A 353 -3.80 -2.87 -28.67
N PHE A 354 -4.93 -2.33 -28.18
CA PHE A 354 -6.25 -2.76 -28.65
C PHE A 354 -6.45 -2.55 -30.16
N ALA A 355 -5.77 -1.56 -30.75
CA ALA A 355 -5.77 -1.30 -32.19
C ALA A 355 -4.76 -2.17 -33.00
N ALA A 356 -3.87 -2.92 -32.35
CA ALA A 356 -2.82 -3.68 -33.03
C ALA A 356 -3.39 -4.84 -33.86
N PRO A 357 -3.10 -4.94 -35.18
CA PRO A 357 -3.69 -5.99 -36.03
C PRO A 357 -3.36 -7.41 -35.57
N GLU A 358 -2.17 -7.63 -35.00
CA GLU A 358 -1.69 -8.91 -34.50
C GLU A 358 -2.31 -9.36 -33.16
N LEU A 359 -3.11 -8.52 -32.50
CA LEU A 359 -3.74 -8.87 -31.22
C LEU A 359 -4.81 -9.96 -31.41
N THR A 360 -4.66 -11.08 -30.71
CA THR A 360 -5.67 -12.15 -30.65
C THR A 360 -6.92 -11.64 -29.94
N ARG A 361 -8.08 -11.68 -30.63
CA ARG A 361 -9.36 -11.15 -30.12
C ARG A 361 -10.48 -12.19 -30.01
N GLN A 362 -10.19 -13.44 -30.35
CA GLN A 362 -11.15 -14.54 -30.39
C GLN A 362 -10.55 -15.77 -29.70
N ALA A 363 -10.00 -15.58 -28.50
CA ALA A 363 -9.52 -16.70 -27.71
C ALA A 363 -10.71 -17.56 -27.22
N PRO A 364 -10.55 -18.89 -27.13
CA PRO A 364 -11.57 -19.73 -26.53
C PRO A 364 -11.79 -19.32 -25.07
N ARG A 365 -13.06 -19.32 -24.64
CA ARG A 365 -13.43 -19.04 -23.25
C ARG A 365 -12.75 -20.03 -22.31
N ALA A 366 -12.10 -19.51 -21.27
CA ALA A 366 -11.57 -20.26 -20.15
C ALA A 366 -12.71 -20.56 -19.15
N THR A 367 -12.50 -21.60 -18.34
CA THR A 367 -13.34 -21.90 -17.18
C THR A 367 -12.53 -21.62 -15.91
N ILE A 368 -13.21 -21.40 -14.78
CA ILE A 368 -12.53 -21.28 -13.47
C ILE A 368 -11.66 -22.53 -13.22
N SER A 369 -12.15 -23.73 -13.56
CA SER A 369 -11.39 -24.97 -13.41
C SER A 369 -10.11 -25.00 -14.26
N SER A 370 -10.12 -24.47 -15.49
CA SER A 370 -8.92 -24.43 -16.35
C SER A 370 -7.91 -23.40 -15.88
N PHE A 371 -8.36 -22.31 -15.25
CA PHE A 371 -7.46 -21.37 -14.58
C PHE A 371 -6.83 -22.00 -13.32
N VAL A 372 -7.64 -22.61 -12.44
CA VAL A 372 -7.15 -23.21 -11.18
C VAL A 372 -6.16 -24.34 -11.44
N SER A 373 -6.32 -25.11 -12.53
CA SER A 373 -5.35 -26.14 -12.93
C SER A 373 -4.06 -25.60 -13.54
N GLY A 374 -3.97 -24.29 -13.80
CA GLY A 374 -2.84 -23.65 -14.48
C GLY A 374 -2.87 -23.77 -16.01
N ALA A 375 -3.90 -24.39 -16.59
CA ALA A 375 -4.05 -24.53 -18.04
C ALA A 375 -4.42 -23.20 -18.75
N SER A 376 -4.70 -22.13 -18.01
CA SER A 376 -5.03 -20.80 -18.54
C SER A 376 -4.30 -19.74 -17.73
N ALA A 377 -3.09 -19.38 -18.15
CA ALA A 377 -2.25 -18.38 -17.47
C ALA A 377 -1.73 -17.27 -18.40
N GLU A 378 -2.14 -17.29 -19.67
CA GLU A 378 -1.65 -16.38 -20.70
C GLU A 378 -2.31 -14.99 -20.63
N ASN A 379 -1.60 -13.98 -21.10
CA ASN A 379 -2.11 -12.64 -21.32
C ASN A 379 -2.11 -12.32 -22.82
N ALA A 380 -3.29 -11.99 -23.36
CA ALA A 380 -3.51 -11.73 -24.79
C ALA A 380 -2.61 -10.61 -25.34
N PHE A 381 -2.20 -9.65 -24.51
CA PHE A 381 -1.32 -8.55 -24.93
C PHE A 381 0.16 -8.94 -24.95
N GLU A 382 0.56 -10.01 -24.26
CA GLU A 382 1.97 -10.33 -24.05
C GLU A 382 2.75 -10.52 -25.36
N PRO A 383 2.28 -11.27 -26.37
CA PRO A 383 3.01 -11.40 -27.63
C PRO A 383 3.22 -10.06 -28.35
N VAL A 384 2.20 -9.20 -28.36
CA VAL A 384 2.25 -7.88 -29.00
C VAL A 384 3.18 -6.94 -28.25
N VAL A 385 3.10 -6.95 -26.92
CA VAL A 385 3.94 -6.12 -26.06
C VAL A 385 5.40 -6.54 -26.17
N ARG A 386 5.71 -7.85 -26.14
CA ARG A 386 7.07 -8.34 -26.34
C ARG A 386 7.66 -7.89 -27.68
N ALA A 387 6.85 -7.87 -28.75
CA ALA A 387 7.32 -7.45 -30.07
C ALA A 387 7.56 -5.94 -30.19
N ARG A 388 6.76 -5.12 -29.50
CA ARG A 388 6.76 -3.65 -29.67
C ARG A 388 7.50 -2.88 -28.58
N HIS A 389 7.70 -3.48 -27.41
CA HIS A 389 8.24 -2.82 -26.22
C HIS A 389 9.46 -3.58 -25.67
N PRO A 390 10.68 -3.28 -26.15
CA PRO A 390 11.88 -4.04 -25.85
C PRO A 390 12.25 -4.08 -24.36
N ARG A 391 11.95 -3.03 -23.57
CA ARG A 391 12.28 -3.06 -22.13
C ARG A 391 11.30 -3.97 -21.37
N VAL A 392 10.04 -4.00 -21.78
CA VAL A 392 9.07 -4.95 -21.22
C VAL A 392 9.47 -6.39 -21.58
N ALA A 393 9.90 -6.65 -22.82
CA ALA A 393 10.42 -7.96 -23.22
C ALA A 393 11.64 -8.37 -22.37
N ALA A 394 12.60 -7.46 -22.18
CA ALA A 394 13.77 -7.70 -21.35
C ALA A 394 13.41 -7.97 -19.88
N ALA A 395 12.40 -7.30 -19.34
CA ALA A 395 11.91 -7.55 -17.98
C ALA A 395 11.23 -8.93 -17.87
N LEU A 396 10.43 -9.34 -18.87
CA LEU A 396 9.85 -10.69 -18.92
C LEU A 396 10.93 -11.76 -18.99
N ASP A 397 11.97 -11.57 -19.81
CA ASP A 397 13.04 -12.55 -19.99
C ASP A 397 13.91 -12.66 -18.73
N TRP A 398 14.27 -11.53 -18.14
CA TRP A 398 15.00 -11.51 -16.87
C TRP A 398 14.21 -12.23 -15.77
N LEU A 399 12.95 -11.87 -15.60
CA LEU A 399 12.09 -12.46 -14.56
C LEU A 399 11.78 -13.93 -14.85
N GLY A 400 11.71 -14.29 -16.14
CA GLY A 400 11.56 -15.65 -16.66
C GLY A 400 12.69 -16.60 -16.23
N GLY A 401 13.88 -16.06 -15.95
CA GLY A 401 14.99 -16.82 -15.38
C GLY A 401 14.73 -17.39 -13.97
N PHE A 402 13.70 -16.89 -13.27
CA PHE A 402 13.33 -17.32 -11.92
C PHE A 402 12.01 -18.11 -11.86
N GLY A 403 11.26 -18.17 -12.95
CA GLY A 403 9.98 -18.90 -13.02
C GLY A 403 9.06 -18.35 -14.11
N HIS A 404 7.77 -18.67 -14.02
CA HIS A 404 6.78 -18.26 -15.03
C HIS A 404 6.39 -16.78 -14.86
N ALA A 405 7.15 -15.89 -15.52
CA ALA A 405 6.87 -14.47 -15.60
C ALA A 405 5.65 -14.19 -16.50
N ARG A 406 4.85 -13.18 -16.12
CA ARG A 406 3.61 -12.81 -16.84
C ARG A 406 3.47 -11.31 -16.93
N LEU A 407 2.82 -10.84 -17.99
CA LEU A 407 2.38 -9.44 -18.11
C LEU A 407 1.12 -9.19 -17.27
N SER A 408 1.03 -8.04 -16.56
CA SER A 408 -0.22 -7.59 -15.93
C SER A 408 -0.97 -6.59 -16.82
N GLY A 409 -2.30 -6.73 -16.93
CA GLY A 409 -3.14 -5.87 -17.76
C GLY A 409 -2.63 -5.80 -19.20
N SER A 410 -2.51 -4.59 -19.74
CA SER A 410 -1.87 -4.36 -21.05
C SER A 410 -0.37 -4.04 -20.95
N GLY A 411 0.27 -4.27 -19.80
CA GLY A 411 1.62 -3.79 -19.49
C GLY A 411 1.66 -2.34 -19.04
N GLY A 412 2.84 -1.75 -18.76
CA GLY A 412 4.18 -2.32 -18.96
C GLY A 412 4.73 -3.22 -17.83
N CYS A 413 4.10 -3.28 -16.67
CA CYS A 413 4.63 -4.07 -15.56
C CYS A 413 4.45 -5.58 -15.78
N VAL A 414 5.43 -6.34 -15.28
CA VAL A 414 5.48 -7.80 -15.36
C VAL A 414 5.60 -8.35 -13.95
N PHE A 415 5.21 -9.61 -13.75
CA PHE A 415 5.23 -10.19 -12.42
C PHE A 415 5.59 -11.68 -12.39
N LEU A 416 6.09 -12.11 -11.25
CA LEU A 416 6.38 -13.50 -10.91
C LEU A 416 5.68 -13.85 -9.60
N GLU A 417 5.01 -15.00 -9.58
CA GLU A 417 4.40 -15.54 -8.36
C GLU A 417 5.39 -16.45 -7.64
N THR A 418 5.50 -16.29 -6.31
CA THR A 418 6.29 -17.15 -5.43
C THR A 418 5.44 -17.62 -4.23
N ARG A 419 5.89 -18.70 -3.59
CA ARG A 419 5.20 -19.29 -2.43
C ARG A 419 5.50 -18.57 -1.13
N THR A 420 6.69 -18.00 -0.98
CA THR A 420 7.19 -17.42 0.27
C THR A 420 7.70 -16.00 0.04
N HIS A 421 7.63 -15.19 1.09
CA HIS A 421 8.14 -13.82 1.07
C HIS A 421 9.64 -13.80 0.75
N GLU A 422 10.41 -14.64 1.42
CA GLU A 422 11.86 -14.80 1.24
C GLU A 422 12.25 -15.10 -0.21
N ALA A 423 11.50 -15.98 -0.89
CA ALA A 423 11.77 -16.26 -2.30
C ALA A 423 11.50 -15.04 -3.20
N ALA A 424 10.46 -14.25 -2.91
CA ALA A 424 10.18 -13.02 -3.64
C ALA A 424 11.28 -11.97 -3.41
N LEU A 425 11.68 -11.75 -2.15
CA LEU A 425 12.78 -10.85 -1.80
C LEU A 425 14.10 -11.25 -2.46
N GLY A 426 14.43 -12.55 -2.45
CA GLY A 426 15.64 -13.06 -3.11
C GLY A 426 15.65 -12.86 -4.63
N VAL A 427 14.49 -12.74 -5.29
CA VAL A 427 14.41 -12.36 -6.71
C VAL A 427 14.51 -10.84 -6.86
N ALA A 428 13.75 -10.07 -6.06
CA ALA A 428 13.73 -8.61 -6.14
C ALA A 428 15.11 -7.97 -5.84
N SER A 429 15.88 -8.53 -4.91
CA SER A 429 17.24 -8.04 -4.58
C SER A 429 18.26 -8.19 -5.72
N ARG A 430 17.95 -9.00 -6.74
CA ARG A 430 18.74 -9.17 -7.96
C ARG A 430 18.22 -8.35 -9.14
N CYS A 431 17.24 -7.46 -8.92
CA CYS A 431 16.66 -6.63 -9.96
C CYS A 431 17.74 -5.73 -10.61
N PRO A 432 17.88 -5.74 -11.95
CA PRO A 432 18.81 -4.85 -12.63
C PRO A 432 18.42 -3.38 -12.42
N GLY A 433 19.41 -2.50 -12.24
CA GLY A 433 19.16 -1.07 -11.97
C GLY A 433 18.40 -0.31 -13.07
N GLY A 434 18.21 -0.90 -14.26
CA GLY A 434 17.37 -0.37 -15.32
C GLY A 434 15.86 -0.56 -15.09
N PHE A 435 15.47 -1.34 -14.09
CA PHE A 435 14.09 -1.64 -13.69
C PHE A 435 13.87 -1.23 -12.23
N THR A 436 12.64 -1.33 -11.74
CA THR A 436 12.35 -1.40 -10.31
C THR A 436 11.57 -2.67 -10.00
N ALA A 437 11.79 -3.25 -8.83
CA ALA A 437 11.04 -4.39 -8.35
C ALA A 437 10.38 -4.07 -7.01
N HIS A 438 9.13 -4.49 -6.88
CA HIS A 438 8.38 -4.43 -5.62
C HIS A 438 7.91 -5.83 -5.25
N VAL A 439 8.03 -6.17 -3.97
CA VAL A 439 7.46 -7.40 -3.42
C VAL A 439 6.15 -7.06 -2.75
N ALA A 440 5.10 -7.81 -3.06
CA ALA A 440 3.80 -7.64 -2.42
C ALA A 440 3.11 -8.99 -2.22
N ALA A 441 2.40 -9.13 -1.10
CA ALA A 441 1.50 -10.25 -0.91
C ALA A 441 0.21 -10.03 -1.70
N GLY A 442 -0.37 -11.10 -2.22
CA GLY A 442 -1.75 -11.07 -2.66
C GLY A 442 -2.71 -11.07 -1.47
N ILE A 443 -3.72 -10.20 -1.48
CA ILE A 443 -4.62 -10.00 -0.33
C ILE A 443 -6.07 -10.40 -0.61
N ASP A 444 -6.73 -10.73 0.48
CA ASP A 444 -8.17 -10.90 0.61
C ASP A 444 -8.49 -10.85 2.13
N PRO A 445 -9.14 -9.80 2.67
CA PRO A 445 -9.77 -8.67 1.98
C PRO A 445 -8.79 -7.54 1.59
N SER A 446 -9.27 -6.59 0.77
CA SER A 446 -8.57 -5.34 0.43
C SER A 446 -8.28 -4.44 1.64
N PRO A 447 -7.08 -3.83 1.74
CA PRO A 447 -6.73 -2.80 2.71
C PRO A 447 -7.70 -1.61 2.72
N LEU A 448 -8.31 -1.28 1.57
CA LEU A 448 -9.33 -0.25 1.48
C LEU A 448 -10.56 -0.59 2.35
N LEU A 449 -11.04 -1.82 2.30
CA LEU A 449 -12.20 -2.25 3.09
C LEU A 449 -11.86 -2.36 4.58
N VAL A 450 -10.63 -2.77 4.91
CA VAL A 450 -10.12 -2.75 6.29
C VAL A 450 -10.10 -1.31 6.83
N ALA A 451 -9.60 -0.36 6.04
CA ALA A 451 -9.61 1.07 6.39
C ALA A 451 -11.04 1.62 6.53
N ARG A 452 -11.95 1.28 5.60
CA ARG A 452 -13.37 1.67 5.66
C ARG A 452 -14.03 1.20 6.95
N ASN A 453 -13.87 -0.06 7.31
CA ASN A 453 -14.48 -0.60 8.53
C ASN A 453 -13.92 0.08 9.78
N ARG A 454 -12.63 0.39 9.78
CA ARG A 454 -11.95 1.09 10.86
C ARG A 454 -12.42 2.55 10.98
N ILE A 455 -12.44 3.32 9.89
CA ILE A 455 -12.85 4.73 9.88
C ILE A 455 -14.36 4.88 10.14
N GLY A 456 -15.19 4.00 9.56
CA GLY A 456 -16.64 4.00 9.74
C GLY A 456 -17.11 3.46 11.11
N ALA A 457 -16.21 2.99 11.97
CA ALA A 457 -16.57 2.52 13.30
C ALA A 457 -17.03 3.70 14.19
N LYS A 458 -18.10 3.47 14.98
CA LYS A 458 -18.63 4.50 15.91
C LYS A 458 -17.52 5.07 16.81
N GLY A 459 -17.49 6.40 16.90
CA GLY A 459 -16.57 7.16 17.75
C GLY A 459 -15.16 7.35 17.16
N ILE A 460 -14.94 7.04 15.88
CA ILE A 460 -13.69 7.37 15.17
C ILE A 460 -13.75 8.75 14.53
N VAL A 461 -14.90 9.11 13.95
CA VAL A 461 -15.21 10.48 13.53
C VAL A 461 -16.20 11.04 14.56
N SER A 462 -15.89 12.20 15.13
CA SER A 462 -16.64 12.86 16.20
C SER A 462 -18.01 13.35 15.76
#